data_AF-A0A962UAH1-F1
#
_entry.id   AF-A0A962UAH1-F1
#
_cell.length_a   1.000
_cell.length_b   1.000
_cell.length_c   1.000
_cell.angle_alpha   90.00
_cell.angle_beta   90.00
_cell.angle_gamma   90.00
#
_symmetry.space_group_name_H-M   'P 1'
#
loop_
_entity.id
_entity.type
_entity.pdbx_description
1 polymer ?
#
loop_
_entity_poly.entity_id
_entity_poly.type
_entity_poly.pdbx_seq_one_letter_code
_entity_poly.pdbx_strand_id
1 'polypeptide(L)'
;MIKQLLAVDGVMAVCRFRDDGAYVEGYGVLPEYELAALAHFAHEYKRIVQGNADQLSMFTGIKGWTPPGGWIVRGAQMTVCSVGNLVCTVANADGNLSEVMRGLDEASHY
;
A
#
# COMPACT_ATOMS: atom_id res chain seq x y z
N MET A 1 -2.59 12.39 8.96
CA MET A 1 -3.64 11.57 9.62
C MET A 1 -3.44 10.05 9.44
N ILE A 2 -2.34 9.59 8.82
CA ILE A 2 -2.09 8.17 8.54
C ILE A 2 -1.61 7.37 9.75
N LYS A 3 -1.10 8.04 10.80
CA LYS A 3 -0.62 7.41 12.04
C LYS A 3 -1.69 6.56 12.74
N GLN A 4 -2.98 6.87 12.54
CA GLN A 4 -4.10 6.10 13.09
C GLN A 4 -4.14 4.66 12.55
N LEU A 5 -3.55 4.39 11.38
CA LEU A 5 -3.45 3.03 10.83
C LEU A 5 -2.59 2.10 11.69
N LEU A 6 -1.72 2.63 12.55
CA LEU A 6 -0.97 1.83 13.52
C LEU A 6 -1.87 1.23 14.63
N ALA A 7 -3.11 1.67 14.75
CA ALA A 7 -4.08 1.07 15.67
C ALA A 7 -4.79 -0.16 15.07
N VAL A 8 -4.58 -0.45 13.78
CA VAL A 8 -5.09 -1.66 13.14
C VAL A 8 -4.14 -2.82 13.45
N ASP A 9 -4.68 -3.94 13.94
CA ASP A 9 -3.89 -5.08 14.37
C ASP A 9 -2.94 -5.57 13.27
N GLY A 10 -1.71 -5.87 13.68
CA GLY A 10 -0.63 -6.31 12.82
C GLY A 10 0.06 -5.20 11.99
N VAL A 11 -0.48 -3.99 11.90
CA VAL A 11 0.20 -2.90 11.15
C VAL A 11 1.46 -2.47 11.91
N MET A 12 2.62 -2.67 11.27
CA MET A 12 3.94 -2.38 11.86
C MET A 12 4.46 -1.00 11.47
N ALA A 13 4.19 -0.59 10.23
CA ALA A 13 4.56 0.72 9.71
C ALA A 13 3.64 1.17 8.59
N VAL A 14 3.50 2.48 8.43
CA VAL A 14 2.73 3.12 7.36
C VAL A 14 3.49 4.33 6.82
N CYS A 15 3.49 4.51 5.50
CA CYS A 15 4.11 5.64 4.81
C CYS A 15 3.14 6.28 3.82
N ARG A 16 3.34 7.58 3.58
CA ARG A 16 2.76 8.33 2.46
C ARG A 16 3.88 8.71 1.49
N PHE A 17 3.58 8.59 0.20
CA PHE A 17 4.49 8.97 -0.88
C PHE A 17 3.80 9.87 -1.92
N ARG A 18 4.57 10.62 -2.68
CA ARG A 18 4.09 11.44 -3.80
C ARG A 18 3.99 10.60 -5.08
N ASP A 19 3.34 11.16 -6.10
CA ASP A 19 3.23 10.50 -7.42
C ASP A 19 4.57 10.36 -8.16
N ASP A 20 5.63 11.01 -7.68
CA ASP A 20 7.02 10.85 -8.12
C ASP A 20 7.80 9.81 -7.27
N GLY A 21 7.14 9.18 -6.29
CA GLY A 21 7.72 8.21 -5.37
C GLY A 21 8.48 8.82 -4.20
N ALA A 22 8.53 10.16 -4.06
CA ALA A 22 9.18 10.79 -2.93
C ALA A 22 8.45 10.49 -1.62
N TYR A 23 9.21 10.11 -0.59
CA TYR A 23 8.72 9.93 0.78
C TYR A 23 8.22 11.26 1.37
N VAL A 24 7.03 11.25 1.97
CA VAL A 24 6.39 12.43 2.58
C VAL A 24 6.41 12.34 4.09
N GLU A 25 5.82 11.28 4.64
CA GLU A 25 5.75 10.99 6.07
C GLU A 25 5.59 9.49 6.28
N GLY A 26 6.00 9.00 7.46
CA GLY A 26 5.89 7.61 7.84
C GLY A 26 5.96 7.43 9.35
N TYR A 27 5.31 6.37 9.84
CA TYR A 27 5.20 6.06 11.26
C TYR A 27 5.26 4.55 11.45
N GLY A 28 5.81 4.09 12.58
CA GLY A 28 5.83 2.68 12.93
C GLY A 28 7.15 2.26 13.56
N VAL A 29 7.41 0.95 13.52
CA VAL A 29 8.59 0.32 14.14
C VAL A 29 9.82 0.33 13.22
N LEU A 30 9.65 0.62 11.93
CA LEU A 30 10.76 0.66 10.97
C LEU A 30 11.57 1.96 11.13
N PRO A 31 12.90 1.91 10.99
CA PRO A 31 13.73 3.11 10.97
C PRO A 31 13.43 3.95 9.72
N GLU A 32 13.75 5.25 9.78
CA GLU A 32 13.38 6.22 8.75
C GLU A 32 13.89 5.86 7.34
N TYR A 33 15.11 5.32 7.23
CA TYR A 33 15.64 4.89 5.94
C TYR A 33 14.84 3.73 5.31
N GLU A 34 14.27 2.84 6.12
CA GLU A 34 13.38 1.76 5.66
C GLU A 34 12.00 2.28 5.31
N LEU A 35 11.49 3.28 6.04
CA LEU A 35 10.24 3.96 5.69
C LEU A 35 10.34 4.67 4.32
N ALA A 36 11.48 5.32 4.05
CA ALA A 36 11.76 5.92 2.76
C ALA A 36 11.92 4.87 1.65
N ALA A 37 12.61 3.76 1.92
CA ALA A 37 12.72 2.65 0.97
C ALA A 37 11.36 2.00 0.68
N LEU A 38 10.49 1.88 1.68
CA LEU A 38 9.13 1.35 1.55
C LEU A 38 8.27 2.26 0.66
N ALA A 39 8.36 3.58 0.82
CA ALA A 39 7.68 4.54 -0.05
C ALA A 39 8.13 4.40 -1.52
N HIS A 40 9.44 4.28 -1.75
CA HIS A 40 9.98 4.09 -3.10
C HIS A 40 9.54 2.75 -3.71
N PHE A 41 9.63 1.66 -2.94
CA PHE A 41 9.13 0.34 -3.33
C PHE A 41 7.64 0.40 -3.72
N ALA A 42 6.81 1.05 -2.89
CA ALA A 42 5.38 1.11 -3.12
C ALA A 42 5.01 1.85 -4.40
N HIS A 43 5.72 2.94 -4.69
CA HIS A 43 5.56 3.68 -5.94
C HIS A 43 5.87 2.83 -7.16
N GLU A 44 7.02 2.15 -7.18
CA GLU A 44 7.39 1.29 -8.32
C GLU A 44 6.44 0.10 -8.47
N TYR A 45 6.02 -0.53 -7.37
CA TYR A 45 5.08 -1.65 -7.43
C TYR A 45 3.69 -1.22 -7.93
N LYS A 46 3.21 -0.03 -7.52
CA LYS A 46 1.96 0.56 -8.03
C LYS A 46 1.97 0.67 -9.56
N ARG A 47 3.11 1.05 -10.16
CA ARG A 47 3.25 1.15 -11.62
C ARG A 47 3.18 -0.20 -12.33
N ILE A 48 3.74 -1.25 -11.72
CA ILE A 48 3.63 -2.62 -12.22
C ILE A 48 2.16 -3.07 -12.20
N VAL A 49 1.46 -2.85 -11.08
CA VAL A 49 0.05 -3.22 -10.94
C VAL A 49 -0.84 -2.45 -11.93
N GLN A 50 -0.60 -1.15 -12.11
CA GLN A 50 -1.26 -0.33 -13.13
C GLN A 50 -1.06 -0.90 -14.54
N GLY A 51 0.18 -1.21 -14.92
CA GLY A 51 0.49 -1.79 -16.23
C GLY A 51 -0.23 -3.12 -16.48
N ASN A 52 -0.30 -4.00 -15.48
CA ASN A 52 -1.03 -5.26 -15.58
C ASN A 52 -2.55 -5.04 -15.74
N ALA A 53 -3.12 -4.11 -14.97
CA ALA A 53 -4.54 -3.78 -15.04
C ALA A 53 -4.92 -3.15 -16.39
N ASP A 54 -4.07 -2.29 -16.94
CA ASP A 54 -4.28 -1.67 -18.24
C ASP A 54 -4.24 -2.72 -19.37
N GLN A 55 -3.27 -3.64 -19.32
CA GLN A 55 -3.22 -4.76 -20.29
C GLN A 55 -4.47 -5.64 -20.20
N LEU A 56 -4.89 -6.01 -18.99
CA LEU A 56 -6.09 -6.84 -18.79
C LEU A 56 -7.37 -6.13 -19.26
N SER A 57 -7.47 -4.83 -19.00
CA SER A 57 -8.55 -3.97 -19.51
C SER A 57 -8.59 -3.98 -21.03
N MET A 58 -7.44 -3.80 -21.70
CA MET A 58 -7.34 -3.83 -23.17
C MET A 58 -7.73 -5.19 -23.76
N PHE A 59 -7.26 -6.30 -23.17
CA PHE A 59 -7.54 -7.63 -23.71
C PHE A 59 -8.98 -8.10 -23.50
N THR A 60 -9.59 -7.72 -22.37
CA THR A 60 -10.94 -8.20 -22.02
C THR A 60 -12.05 -7.26 -22.49
N GLY A 61 -11.76 -5.96 -22.64
CA GLY A 61 -12.77 -4.93 -22.88
C GLY A 61 -13.76 -4.72 -21.73
N ILE A 62 -13.56 -5.39 -20.59
CA ILE A 62 -14.43 -5.30 -19.40
C ILE A 62 -14.09 -4.01 -18.64
N LYS A 63 -15.12 -3.25 -18.26
CA LYS A 63 -14.97 -2.04 -17.44
C LYS A 63 -14.66 -2.42 -15.98
N GLY A 64 -13.89 -1.58 -15.29
CA GLY A 64 -13.62 -1.70 -13.86
C GLY A 64 -12.24 -2.27 -13.49
N TRP A 65 -11.41 -2.64 -14.47
CA TRP A 65 -10.03 -3.06 -14.21
C TRP A 65 -9.09 -1.91 -13.83
N THR A 66 -9.30 -0.71 -14.38
CA THR A 66 -8.43 0.46 -14.22
C THR A 66 -9.23 1.68 -13.71
N PRO A 67 -8.71 2.46 -12.75
CA PRO A 67 -7.46 2.23 -12.02
C PRO A 67 -7.61 1.09 -10.98
N PRO A 68 -6.52 0.38 -10.62
CA PRO A 68 -6.53 -0.60 -9.53
C PRO A 68 -6.88 0.07 -8.20
N GLY A 69 -7.74 -0.57 -7.39
CA GLY A 69 -8.09 -0.08 -6.06
C GLY A 69 -6.98 -0.24 -5.01
N GLY A 70 -5.96 -1.04 -5.29
CA GLY A 70 -4.84 -1.29 -4.38
C GLY A 70 -4.15 -2.61 -4.71
N TRP A 71 -3.14 -2.96 -3.91
CA TRP A 71 -2.41 -4.20 -4.07
C TRP A 71 -1.87 -4.73 -2.75
N ILE A 72 -1.58 -6.03 -2.75
CA ILE A 72 -1.03 -6.77 -1.61
C ILE A 72 0.13 -7.62 -2.10
N VAL A 73 1.27 -7.56 -1.41
CA VAL A 73 2.42 -8.46 -1.60
C VAL A 73 2.66 -9.21 -0.30
N ARG A 74 2.40 -10.53 -0.32
CA ARG A 74 2.60 -11.38 0.85
C ARG A 74 3.99 -12.00 0.84
N GLY A 75 4.82 -11.63 1.80
CA GLY A 75 6.08 -12.30 2.11
C GLY A 75 5.90 -13.40 3.16
N ALA A 76 7.00 -14.02 3.57
CA ALA A 76 6.98 -15.12 4.55
C ALA A 76 6.49 -14.67 5.94
N GLN A 77 6.98 -13.53 6.43
CA GLN A 77 6.71 -13.03 7.79
C GLN A 77 5.85 -11.77 7.79
N MET A 78 5.91 -10.99 6.72
CA MET A 78 5.21 -9.71 6.60
C MET A 78 4.50 -9.61 5.25
N THR A 79 3.44 -8.83 5.23
CA THR A 79 2.68 -8.46 4.03
C THR A 79 2.79 -6.95 3.82
N VAL A 80 2.95 -6.51 2.57
CA VAL A 80 2.87 -5.10 2.18
C VAL A 80 1.51 -4.86 1.53
N CYS A 81 0.81 -3.84 2.00
CA CYS A 81 -0.50 -3.42 1.50
C CYS A 81 -0.42 -1.97 1.05
N SER A 82 -1.04 -1.62 -0.08
CA SER A 82 -1.06 -0.25 -0.57
C SER A 82 -2.37 0.10 -1.25
N VAL A 83 -2.83 1.32 -0.98
CA VAL A 83 -3.99 1.96 -1.62
C VAL A 83 -3.64 3.42 -1.89
N GLY A 84 -3.92 3.90 -3.11
CA GLY A 84 -3.59 5.26 -3.53
C GLY A 84 -2.10 5.56 -3.41
N ASN A 85 -1.76 6.47 -2.48
CA ASN A 85 -0.39 6.93 -2.20
C ASN A 85 0.06 6.58 -0.78
N LEU A 86 -0.60 5.57 -0.19
CA LEU A 86 -0.29 5.02 1.11
C LEU A 86 0.21 3.59 0.97
N VAL A 87 1.12 3.22 1.85
CA VAL A 87 1.61 1.84 1.97
C VAL A 87 1.79 1.52 3.44
N CYS A 88 1.46 0.29 3.83
CA CYS A 88 1.80 -0.22 5.14
C CYS A 88 2.43 -1.61 5.08
N THR A 89 3.15 -1.95 6.14
CA THR A 89 3.63 -3.31 6.40
C THR A 89 2.82 -3.92 7.52
N VAL A 90 2.50 -5.20 7.38
CA VAL A 90 1.63 -5.94 8.30
C VAL A 90 2.35 -7.23 8.71
N ALA A 91 2.44 -7.50 10.01
CA ALA A 91 2.88 -8.78 10.53
C ALA A 91 1.86 -9.87 10.16
N ASN A 92 2.33 -10.97 9.54
CA ASN A 92 1.44 -12.01 9.05
C ASN A 92 0.70 -12.78 10.16
N ALA A 93 1.25 -12.78 11.38
CA ALA A 93 0.70 -13.51 12.52
C ALA A 93 -0.56 -12.83 13.09
N ASP A 94 -0.60 -11.49 13.03
CA ASP A 94 -1.54 -10.70 13.84
C ASP A 94 -2.48 -9.82 13.00
N GLY A 95 -2.29 -9.76 11.67
CA GLY A 95 -3.00 -8.82 10.81
C GLY A 95 -4.24 -9.37 10.09
N ASN A 96 -5.37 -8.67 10.22
CA ASN A 96 -6.54 -8.84 9.36
C ASN A 96 -6.42 -7.96 8.11
N LEU A 97 -6.02 -8.54 6.97
CA LEU A 97 -5.80 -7.78 5.72
C LEU A 97 -7.06 -7.04 5.22
N SER A 98 -8.26 -7.54 5.51
CA SER A 98 -9.50 -6.86 5.11
C SER A 98 -9.71 -5.55 5.88
N GLU A 99 -9.35 -5.53 7.16
CA GLU A 99 -9.39 -4.30 7.98
C GLU A 99 -8.28 -3.34 7.58
N VAL A 100 -7.08 -3.86 7.33
CA VAL A 100 -5.95 -3.05 6.84
C VAL A 100 -6.28 -2.35 5.52
N MET A 101 -6.78 -3.09 4.52
CA MET A 101 -7.08 -2.53 3.21
C MET A 101 -8.20 -1.48 3.27
N ARG A 102 -9.22 -1.70 4.10
CA ARG A 102 -10.28 -0.72 4.34
C ARG A 102 -9.76 0.54 5.04
N GLY A 103 -8.91 0.38 6.06
CA GLY A 103 -8.28 1.52 6.71
C GLY A 103 -7.41 2.33 5.75
N LEU A 104 -6.62 1.66 4.90
CA LEU A 104 -5.81 2.31 3.86
C LEU A 104 -6.69 3.06 2.85
N ASP A 105 -7.78 2.45 2.41
CA ASP A 105 -8.73 3.08 1.49
C ASP A 105 -9.34 4.35 2.09
N GLU A 106 -9.90 4.26 3.30
CA GLU A 106 -10.44 5.41 4.03
C GLU A 106 -9.38 6.52 4.21
N ALA A 107 -8.18 6.16 4.63
CA ALA A 107 -7.09 7.12 4.85
C ALA A 107 -6.55 7.75 3.56
N SER A 108 -6.71 7.11 2.41
CA SER A 108 -6.20 7.60 1.12
C SER A 108 -6.98 8.78 0.56
N HIS A 109 -8.20 8.99 1.03
CA HIS A 109 -9.09 10.08 0.63
C HIS A 109 -8.81 11.40 1.38
N TYR A 110 -7.89 11.40 2.34
CA TYR A 110 -7.49 12.54 3.17
C TYR A 110 -6.00 12.89 3.00
#